data_AF-A0A1I4F8X4-F1
#
_entry.id   AF-A0A1I4F8X4-F1
#
_cell.length_a   1.000
_cell.length_b   1.000
_cell.length_c   1.000
_cell.angle_alpha   90.00
_cell.angle_beta   90.00
_cell.angle_gamma   90.00
#
_symmetry.space_group_name_H-M   'P 1'
#
loop_
_entity.id
_entity.type
_entity.pdbx_description
1 polymer ?
#
loop_
_entity_poly.entity_id
_entity_poly.type
_entity_poly.pdbx_seq_one_letter_code
_entity_poly.pdbx_strand_id
1 'polypeptide(L)'
;MSTDAVPPDPFAGPAPGAPDPDDGPVPTLLAASWEQAEARLYPVVLEQTEVYQRIVRLVRATADRLRLLGPGTSALVAAAERGPELVAAAVDDSGVPAAGLDLELLARAALALRYRELRGEQAARRRLRRLGEGRTAGAAWVVVEEAGDPAGDPFRPYSRLEVASASGRGVLVTTAPDDAYRAVTHAVRRVLLDLGTGEVEEDPDEPDALPCADADAREATAAALRSRIASF
;
A
#
# COMPACT_ATOMS: atom_id res chain seq x y z
N MET A 1 37.55 14.43 14.28
CA MET A 1 36.66 13.47 13.58
C MET A 1 35.95 12.67 14.66
N SER A 2 34.82 13.20 15.14
CA SER A 2 33.91 12.47 16.03
C SER A 2 32.63 12.27 15.23
N THR A 3 32.34 11.02 14.87
CA THR A 3 31.00 10.59 14.51
C THR A 3 30.13 10.73 15.76
N ASP A 4 29.42 11.85 15.88
CA ASP A 4 28.29 11.95 16.78
C ASP A 4 27.29 10.88 16.36
N ALA A 5 27.18 9.84 17.18
CA ALA A 5 26.14 8.84 17.02
C ALA A 5 24.81 9.54 17.27
N VAL A 6 24.01 9.70 16.23
CA VAL A 6 22.61 10.15 16.32
C VAL A 6 21.94 9.28 17.39
N PRO A 7 21.36 9.86 18.45
CA PRO A 7 20.67 9.08 19.46
C PRO A 7 19.58 8.25 18.78
N PRO A 8 19.41 6.95 19.15
CA PRO A 8 18.39 6.11 18.56
C PRO A 8 17.03 6.80 18.76
N ASP A 9 16.26 6.89 17.68
CA ASP A 9 14.94 7.48 17.70
C ASP A 9 14.13 6.84 18.85
N PRO A 10 13.68 7.61 19.86
CA PRO A 10 12.91 7.06 20.98
C PRO A 10 11.59 6.42 20.54
N PHE A 11 11.19 6.59 19.27
CA PHE A 11 10.02 5.99 18.63
C PHE A 11 10.35 4.81 17.72
N ALA A 12 11.63 4.52 17.50
CA ALA A 12 12.06 3.25 16.93
C ALA A 12 11.75 2.17 17.95
N GLY A 13 10.52 1.65 17.88
CA GLY A 13 10.15 0.43 18.57
C GLY A 13 11.12 -0.71 18.22
N PRO A 14 10.92 -1.91 18.81
CA PRO A 14 11.76 -3.05 18.50
C PRO A 14 11.91 -3.24 16.98
N ALA A 15 13.12 -3.61 16.56
CA ALA A 15 13.44 -3.86 15.17
C ALA A 15 12.40 -4.79 14.54
N PRO A 16 12.06 -4.60 13.24
CA PRO A 16 11.09 -5.44 12.56
C PRO A 16 11.26 -6.91 12.87
N GLY A 17 10.20 -7.54 13.40
CA GLY A 17 10.03 -8.97 13.24
C GLY A 17 10.11 -9.30 11.75
N ALA A 18 10.76 -10.43 11.41
CA ALA A 18 10.91 -10.84 10.02
C ALA A 18 9.53 -10.82 9.32
N PRO A 19 9.42 -10.29 8.09
CA PRO A 19 8.20 -10.42 7.30
C PRO A 19 7.83 -11.90 7.18
N ASP A 20 6.53 -12.18 6.99
CA ASP A 20 6.11 -13.54 6.65
C ASP A 20 6.87 -13.97 5.39
N PRO A 21 7.47 -15.18 5.33
CA PRO A 21 8.17 -15.63 4.14
C PRO A 21 7.34 -15.53 2.85
N ASP A 22 6.00 -15.58 2.94
CA ASP A 22 5.10 -15.47 1.78
C ASP A 22 4.62 -14.03 1.49
N ASP A 23 5.08 -13.04 2.26
CA ASP A 23 4.88 -11.60 1.99
C ASP A 23 5.90 -11.03 0.97
N GLY A 24 6.77 -11.88 0.45
CA GLY A 24 7.79 -11.50 -0.53
C GLY A 24 7.18 -10.87 -1.79
N PRO A 25 7.90 -9.96 -2.48
CA PRO A 25 7.41 -9.37 -3.72
C PRO A 25 7.34 -10.42 -4.84
N VAL A 26 6.36 -10.28 -5.74
CA VAL A 26 6.34 -10.99 -7.02
C VAL A 26 7.60 -10.60 -7.82
N PRO A 27 8.22 -11.50 -8.61
CA PRO A 27 9.29 -11.14 -9.51
C PRO A 27 8.96 -9.91 -10.37
N THR A 28 9.84 -8.91 -10.40
CA THR A 28 9.57 -7.58 -10.98
C THR A 28 9.04 -7.63 -12.41
N LEU A 29 9.64 -8.48 -13.25
CA LEU A 29 9.21 -8.63 -14.65
C LEU A 29 7.79 -9.19 -14.78
N LEU A 30 7.42 -10.11 -13.86
CA LEU A 30 6.10 -10.71 -13.85
C LEU A 30 5.05 -9.69 -13.40
N ALA A 31 5.30 -8.96 -12.32
CA ALA A 31 4.42 -7.87 -11.86
C ALA A 31 4.24 -6.80 -12.94
N ALA A 32 5.33 -6.36 -13.60
CA ALA A 32 5.28 -5.39 -14.68
C ALA A 32 4.45 -5.90 -15.88
N SER A 33 4.51 -7.21 -16.18
CA SER A 33 3.72 -7.80 -17.26
C SER A 33 2.21 -7.75 -16.99
N TRP A 34 1.81 -7.86 -15.72
CA TRP A 34 0.41 -7.77 -15.30
C TRP A 34 -0.10 -6.33 -15.37
N GLU A 35 0.68 -5.38 -14.85
CA GLU A 35 0.37 -3.95 -14.90
C GLU A 35 0.25 -3.45 -16.34
N GLN A 36 1.15 -3.89 -17.22
CA GLN A 36 1.10 -3.52 -18.63
C GLN A 36 -0.15 -4.08 -19.33
N ALA A 37 -0.59 -5.30 -18.97
CA ALA A 37 -1.80 -5.88 -19.52
C ALA A 37 -3.05 -5.09 -19.13
N GLU A 38 -3.14 -4.70 -17.85
CA GLU A 38 -4.21 -3.84 -17.35
C GLU A 38 -4.24 -2.48 -18.05
N ALA A 39 -3.09 -1.82 -18.21
CA ALA A 39 -2.98 -0.53 -18.90
C ALA A 39 -3.45 -0.61 -20.38
N ARG A 40 -3.36 -1.77 -21.01
CA ARG A 40 -3.85 -2.01 -22.39
C ARG A 40 -5.34 -2.29 -22.47
N LEU A 41 -5.98 -2.74 -21.38
CA LEU A 41 -7.41 -3.10 -21.38
C LEU A 41 -8.36 -1.90 -21.31
N TYR A 42 -7.98 -0.87 -20.56
CA TYR A 42 -8.88 0.26 -20.26
C TYR A 42 -8.97 1.42 -21.25
N PRO A 43 -8.10 1.59 -22.27
CA PRO A 43 -8.29 2.59 -23.33
C PRO A 43 -9.54 2.40 -24.23
N VAL A 44 -10.41 1.41 -23.98
CA VAL A 44 -11.56 1.07 -24.85
C VAL A 44 -12.87 1.79 -24.47
N VAL A 45 -12.86 2.62 -23.42
CA VAL A 45 -14.08 3.18 -22.80
C VAL A 45 -14.90 4.08 -23.72
N LEU A 46 -14.28 4.82 -24.64
CA LEU A 46 -14.97 5.86 -25.41
C LEU A 46 -15.75 5.32 -26.62
N GLU A 47 -15.43 4.12 -27.11
CA GLU A 47 -16.01 3.60 -28.35
C GLU A 47 -16.97 2.42 -28.14
N GLN A 48 -16.82 1.64 -27.06
CA GLN A 48 -17.56 0.38 -26.87
C GLN A 48 -17.89 0.09 -25.38
N THR A 49 -18.82 0.85 -24.79
CA THR A 49 -19.24 0.74 -23.38
C THR A 49 -19.60 -0.69 -22.95
N GLU A 50 -20.31 -1.45 -23.78
CA GLU A 50 -20.71 -2.84 -23.46
C GLU A 50 -19.52 -3.81 -23.37
N VAL A 51 -18.51 -3.62 -24.22
CA VAL A 51 -17.27 -4.40 -24.16
C VAL A 51 -16.50 -4.08 -22.89
N TYR A 52 -16.39 -2.78 -22.55
CA TYR A 52 -15.76 -2.35 -21.31
C TYR A 52 -16.44 -2.91 -20.06
N GLN A 53 -17.78 -2.88 -19.99
CA GLN A 53 -18.51 -3.46 -18.86
C GLN A 53 -18.25 -4.96 -18.71
N ARG A 54 -18.21 -5.72 -19.81
CA ARG A 54 -17.87 -7.16 -19.77
C ARG A 54 -16.45 -7.39 -19.29
N ILE A 55 -15.49 -6.60 -19.76
CA ILE A 55 -14.10 -6.64 -19.30
C ILE A 55 -14.02 -6.44 -17.78
N VAL A 56 -14.61 -5.36 -17.26
CA VAL A 56 -14.57 -5.05 -15.81
C VAL A 56 -15.21 -6.17 -14.99
N ARG A 57 -16.35 -6.70 -15.42
CA ARG A 57 -17.02 -7.81 -14.72
C ARG A 57 -16.17 -9.08 -14.70
N LEU A 58 -15.54 -9.45 -15.82
CA LEU A 58 -14.69 -10.64 -15.90
C LEU A 58 -13.38 -10.49 -15.12
N VAL A 59 -12.72 -9.32 -15.19
CA VAL A 59 -11.54 -9.03 -14.37
C VAL A 59 -11.88 -9.15 -12.89
N ARG A 60 -13.02 -8.57 -12.46
CA ARG A 60 -13.45 -8.64 -11.06
C ARG A 60 -13.79 -10.07 -10.63
N ALA A 61 -14.57 -10.80 -11.41
CA ALA A 61 -14.92 -12.20 -11.11
C ALA A 61 -13.67 -13.09 -11.03
N THR A 62 -12.70 -12.87 -11.92
CA THR A 62 -11.42 -13.59 -11.89
C THR A 62 -10.61 -13.23 -10.64
N ALA A 63 -10.52 -11.95 -10.28
CA ALA A 63 -9.84 -11.50 -9.06
C ALA A 63 -10.51 -12.05 -7.78
N ASP A 64 -11.84 -12.10 -7.75
CA ASP A 64 -12.60 -12.68 -6.63
C ASP A 64 -12.27 -14.17 -6.45
N ARG A 65 -12.13 -14.93 -7.55
CA ARG A 65 -11.64 -16.33 -7.50
C ARG A 65 -10.20 -16.42 -7.01
N LEU A 66 -9.32 -15.52 -7.45
CA LEU A 66 -7.94 -15.48 -6.98
C LEU A 66 -7.83 -15.18 -5.47
N ARG A 67 -8.80 -14.48 -4.86
CA ARG A 67 -8.83 -14.29 -3.39
C ARG A 67 -8.96 -15.60 -2.62
N LEU A 68 -9.59 -16.62 -3.20
CA LEU A 68 -9.76 -17.93 -2.57
C LEU A 68 -8.43 -18.69 -2.41
N LEU A 69 -7.37 -18.25 -3.11
CA LEU A 69 -6.01 -18.80 -2.97
C LEU A 69 -5.32 -18.38 -1.67
N GLY A 70 -5.87 -17.39 -0.96
CA GLY A 70 -5.36 -16.94 0.33
C GLY A 70 -4.45 -15.70 0.26
N PRO A 71 -3.76 -15.39 1.38
CA PRO A 71 -3.01 -14.15 1.58
C PRO A 71 -1.54 -14.20 1.14
N GLY A 72 -1.14 -15.23 0.40
CA GLY A 72 0.26 -15.48 0.02
C GLY A 72 0.61 -15.03 -1.40
N THR A 73 1.80 -14.46 -1.57
CA THR A 73 2.29 -14.08 -2.91
C THR A 73 2.62 -15.30 -3.76
N SER A 74 3.13 -16.38 -3.16
CA SER A 74 3.51 -17.61 -3.86
C SER A 74 2.34 -18.25 -4.61
N ALA A 75 1.15 -18.28 -3.99
CA ALA A 75 -0.06 -18.82 -4.60
C ALA A 75 -0.50 -18.00 -5.82
N LEU A 76 -0.32 -16.68 -5.78
CA LEU A 76 -0.62 -15.79 -6.90
C LEU A 76 0.36 -16.02 -8.07
N VAL A 77 1.65 -16.21 -7.78
CA VAL A 77 2.66 -16.55 -8.79
C VAL A 77 2.34 -17.89 -9.44
N ALA A 78 2.01 -18.92 -8.64
CA ALA A 78 1.64 -20.23 -9.17
C ALA A 78 0.36 -20.17 -10.04
N ALA A 79 -0.61 -19.32 -9.67
CA ALA A 79 -1.82 -19.14 -10.46
C ALA A 79 -1.56 -18.52 -11.83
N ALA A 80 -0.54 -17.68 -11.96
CA ALA A 80 -0.23 -16.98 -13.20
C ALA A 80 0.11 -17.93 -14.37
N GLU A 81 0.66 -19.11 -14.07
CA GLU A 81 0.98 -20.15 -15.06
C GLU A 81 -0.27 -20.72 -15.75
N ARG A 82 -1.46 -20.54 -15.17
CA ARG A 82 -2.73 -21.00 -15.74
C ARG A 82 -3.27 -20.09 -16.85
N GLY A 83 -2.78 -18.85 -16.92
CA GLY A 83 -3.12 -17.88 -17.97
C GLY A 83 -4.63 -17.79 -18.26
N PRO A 84 -5.10 -18.08 -19.49
CA PRO A 84 -6.51 -17.90 -19.88
C PRO A 84 -7.49 -18.78 -19.10
N GLU A 85 -7.03 -19.91 -18.53
CA GLU A 85 -7.89 -20.83 -17.76
C GLU A 85 -8.46 -20.18 -16.49
N LEU A 86 -7.78 -19.17 -15.96
CA LEU A 86 -8.27 -18.38 -14.83
C LEU A 86 -9.59 -17.68 -15.19
N VAL A 87 -9.66 -17.13 -16.40
CA VAL A 87 -10.82 -16.39 -16.89
C VAL A 87 -11.92 -17.34 -17.34
N ALA A 88 -11.57 -18.47 -17.98
CA ALA A 88 -12.55 -19.49 -18.35
C ALA A 88 -13.39 -19.95 -17.14
N ALA A 89 -12.72 -20.21 -16.01
CA ALA A 89 -13.43 -20.59 -14.79
C ALA A 89 -14.31 -19.46 -14.20
N ALA A 90 -13.97 -18.19 -14.45
CA ALA A 90 -14.78 -17.05 -14.04
C ALA A 90 -15.99 -16.83 -14.98
N VAL A 91 -15.85 -17.15 -16.27
CA VAL A 91 -16.94 -17.12 -17.26
C VAL A 91 -18.02 -18.12 -16.87
N ASP A 92 -17.62 -19.34 -16.52
CA ASP A 92 -18.56 -20.41 -16.14
C ASP A 92 -19.40 -20.02 -14.90
N ASP A 93 -18.77 -19.41 -13.89
CA ASP A 93 -19.46 -18.99 -12.67
C ASP A 93 -20.35 -17.75 -12.85
N SER A 94 -19.85 -16.75 -13.60
CA SER A 94 -20.50 -15.44 -13.70
C SER A 94 -21.55 -15.36 -14.82
N GLY A 95 -21.50 -16.29 -15.78
CA GLY A 95 -22.31 -16.25 -17.00
C GLY A 95 -21.97 -15.08 -17.94
N VAL A 96 -20.90 -14.33 -17.69
CA VAL A 96 -20.51 -13.18 -18.52
C VAL A 96 -19.81 -13.68 -19.79
N PRO A 97 -20.31 -13.35 -21.00
CA PRO A 97 -19.71 -13.85 -22.23
C PRO A 97 -18.31 -13.28 -22.50
N ALA A 98 -17.35 -14.18 -22.71
CA ALA A 98 -15.98 -13.87 -23.09
C ALA A 98 -15.78 -13.64 -24.61
N ALA A 99 -16.83 -13.76 -25.42
CA ALA A 99 -16.73 -13.70 -26.88
C ALA A 99 -16.13 -12.35 -27.35
N GLY A 100 -15.08 -12.46 -28.17
CA GLY A 100 -14.34 -11.32 -28.73
C GLY A 100 -13.36 -10.65 -27.77
N LEU A 101 -13.09 -11.24 -26.60
CA LEU A 101 -12.14 -10.70 -25.61
C LEU A 101 -10.83 -11.48 -25.60
N ASP A 102 -9.74 -10.79 -25.29
CA ASP A 102 -8.43 -11.40 -25.06
C ASP A 102 -8.36 -11.94 -23.63
N LEU A 103 -8.49 -13.27 -23.49
CA LEU A 103 -8.51 -13.94 -22.19
C LEU A 103 -7.17 -13.89 -21.46
N GLU A 104 -6.06 -13.89 -22.21
CA GLU A 104 -4.72 -13.76 -21.60
C GLU A 104 -4.55 -12.37 -20.99
N LEU A 105 -4.99 -11.34 -21.71
CA LEU A 105 -4.96 -9.96 -21.23
C LEU A 105 -5.85 -9.78 -19.99
N LEU A 106 -7.06 -10.36 -20.00
CA LEU A 106 -7.98 -10.36 -18.86
C LEU A 106 -7.39 -11.07 -17.63
N ALA A 107 -6.75 -12.23 -17.82
CA ALA A 107 -6.12 -12.98 -16.74
C ALA A 107 -5.02 -12.14 -16.07
N ARG A 108 -4.17 -11.50 -16.86
CA ARG A 108 -3.08 -10.64 -16.36
C ARG A 108 -3.60 -9.39 -15.65
N ALA A 109 -4.67 -8.77 -16.14
CA ALA A 109 -5.28 -7.65 -15.41
C ALA A 109 -5.92 -8.08 -14.08
N ALA A 110 -6.53 -9.26 -14.03
CA ALA A 110 -7.05 -9.81 -12.78
C ALA A 110 -5.92 -10.11 -11.77
N LEU A 111 -4.77 -10.63 -12.24
CA LEU A 111 -3.57 -10.81 -11.43
C LEU A 111 -3.01 -9.47 -10.93
N ALA A 112 -2.97 -8.44 -11.77
CA ALA A 112 -2.55 -7.08 -11.37
C ALA A 112 -3.44 -6.51 -10.26
N LEU A 113 -4.77 -6.60 -10.45
CA LEU A 113 -5.75 -6.17 -9.46
C LEU A 113 -5.58 -6.92 -8.14
N ARG A 114 -5.55 -8.26 -8.19
CA ARG A 114 -5.38 -9.08 -6.98
C ARG A 114 -4.05 -8.82 -6.29
N TYR A 115 -2.97 -8.62 -7.05
CA TYR A 115 -1.67 -8.32 -6.48
C TYR A 115 -1.68 -7.01 -5.68
N ARG A 116 -2.32 -5.95 -6.18
CA ARG A 116 -2.47 -4.69 -5.42
C ARG A 116 -3.27 -4.87 -4.14
N GLU A 117 -4.40 -5.58 -4.20
CA GLU A 117 -5.21 -5.90 -3.02
C GLU A 117 -4.39 -6.67 -1.98
N LEU A 118 -3.68 -7.71 -2.43
CA LEU A 118 -2.83 -8.53 -1.60
C LEU A 118 -1.74 -7.71 -0.88
N ARG A 119 -1.09 -6.80 -1.61
CA ARG A 119 -0.08 -5.90 -1.04
C ARG A 119 -0.67 -4.99 0.04
N GLY A 120 -1.89 -4.48 -0.17
CA GLY A 120 -2.64 -3.71 0.82
C GLY A 120 -2.91 -4.53 2.09
N GLU A 121 -3.48 -5.73 1.94
CA GLU A 121 -3.77 -6.63 3.05
C GLU A 121 -2.51 -7.00 3.85
N GLN A 122 -1.42 -7.32 3.16
CA GLN A 122 -0.15 -7.66 3.81
C GLN A 122 0.43 -6.43 4.56
N ALA A 123 0.32 -5.23 4.00
CA ALA A 123 0.74 -4.00 4.69
C ALA A 123 -0.10 -3.74 5.94
N ALA A 124 -1.42 -3.90 5.87
CA ALA A 124 -2.32 -3.76 7.01
C ALA A 124 -1.98 -4.75 8.15
N ARG A 125 -1.76 -6.03 7.81
CA ARG A 125 -1.32 -7.05 8.78
C ARG A 125 0.02 -6.70 9.43
N ARG A 126 0.99 -6.19 8.65
CA ARG A 126 2.29 -5.74 9.18
C ARG A 126 2.11 -4.59 10.16
N ARG A 127 1.28 -3.59 9.84
CA ARG A 127 1.01 -2.46 10.75
C ARG A 127 0.39 -2.92 12.06
N LEU A 128 -0.62 -3.80 12.02
CA LEU A 128 -1.23 -4.37 13.24
C LEU A 128 -0.23 -5.14 14.08
N ARG A 129 0.63 -5.96 13.45
CA ARG A 129 1.69 -6.70 14.14
C ARG A 129 2.64 -5.75 14.87
N ARG A 130 3.14 -4.72 14.18
CA ARG A 130 4.03 -3.72 14.78
C ARG A 130 3.39 -2.96 15.92
N LEU A 131 2.13 -2.58 15.75
CA LEU A 131 1.39 -1.91 16.81
C LEU A 131 1.23 -2.81 18.05
N GLY A 132 0.94 -4.10 17.84
CA GLY A 132 0.87 -5.10 18.92
C GLY A 132 2.20 -5.30 19.65
N GLU A 133 3.30 -5.40 18.91
CA GLU A 133 4.66 -5.46 19.45
C GLU A 133 4.98 -4.22 20.30
N GLY A 134 4.71 -3.02 19.77
CA GLY A 134 4.92 -1.76 20.48
C GLY A 134 4.06 -1.62 21.74
N ARG A 135 2.78 -2.02 21.69
CA ARG A 135 1.89 -2.07 22.87
C ARG A 135 2.45 -2.99 23.95
N THR A 136 2.92 -4.17 23.56
CA THR A 136 3.50 -5.16 24.49
C THR A 136 4.76 -4.60 25.16
N ALA A 137 5.54 -3.80 24.43
CA ALA A 137 6.71 -3.09 24.94
C ALA A 137 6.37 -1.82 25.76
N GLY A 138 5.09 -1.46 25.92
CA GLY A 138 4.66 -0.26 26.64
C GLY A 138 4.89 1.05 25.89
N ALA A 139 5.12 1.00 24.58
CA ALA A 139 5.34 2.20 23.77
C ALA A 139 4.02 2.99 23.61
N ALA A 140 4.05 4.29 23.91
CA ALA A 140 2.91 5.19 23.70
C ALA A 140 2.69 5.51 22.21
N TRP A 141 3.78 5.54 21.43
CA TRP A 141 3.78 5.77 20.00
C TRP A 141 4.62 4.69 19.31
N VAL A 142 4.19 4.26 18.13
CA VAL A 142 4.84 3.20 17.37
C VAL A 142 4.98 3.63 15.91
N VAL A 143 6.19 3.56 15.36
CA VAL A 143 6.41 3.60 13.91
C VAL A 143 5.97 2.25 13.33
N VAL A 144 4.82 2.23 12.65
CA VAL A 144 4.24 0.99 12.11
C VAL A 144 4.64 0.72 10.66
N GLU A 145 5.09 1.76 9.95
CA GLU A 145 5.59 1.68 8.58
C GLU A 145 6.64 2.78 8.35
N GLU A 146 7.73 2.45 7.67
CA GLU A 146 8.75 3.41 7.26
C GLU A 146 9.45 2.93 5.98
N ALA A 147 9.63 3.84 5.03
CA ALA A 147 10.30 3.58 3.76
C ALA A 147 10.98 4.85 3.23
N GLY A 148 12.10 4.67 2.54
CA GLY A 148 12.87 5.78 1.95
C GLY A 148 13.92 6.34 2.92
N ASP A 149 14.45 7.51 2.57
CA ASP A 149 15.43 8.23 3.38
C ASP A 149 14.79 9.49 4.01
N PRO A 150 14.87 9.69 5.34
CA PRO A 150 14.28 10.85 6.00
C PRO A 150 14.70 12.21 5.42
N ALA A 151 15.92 12.35 4.89
CA ALA A 151 16.38 13.58 4.24
C ALA A 151 15.59 13.89 2.95
N GLY A 152 14.98 12.87 2.35
CA GLY A 152 14.20 12.95 1.13
C GLY A 152 15.07 12.80 -0.12
N ASP A 153 14.55 12.04 -1.09
CA ASP A 153 15.14 11.85 -2.42
C ASP A 153 13.99 12.00 -3.45
N PRO A 154 14.12 12.86 -4.49
CA PRO A 154 13.09 13.02 -5.52
C PRO A 154 12.71 11.71 -6.24
N PHE A 155 13.64 10.74 -6.29
CA PHE A 155 13.43 9.44 -6.93
C PHE A 155 13.03 8.35 -5.94
N ARG A 156 13.24 8.59 -4.64
CA ARG A 156 12.86 7.67 -3.57
C ARG A 156 12.11 8.41 -2.46
N PRO A 157 10.80 8.64 -2.65
CA PRO A 157 9.94 9.23 -1.64
C PRO A 157 10.11 8.58 -0.28
N TYR A 158 10.11 9.42 0.75
CA TYR A 158 10.11 9.00 2.14
C TYR A 158 8.69 8.94 2.66
N SER A 159 8.39 7.93 3.47
CA SER A 159 7.12 7.77 4.16
C SER A 159 7.40 7.17 5.53
N ARG A 160 6.85 7.76 6.58
CA ARG A 160 6.85 7.21 7.94
C ARG A 160 5.47 7.38 8.57
N LEU A 161 4.91 6.28 9.04
CA LEU A 161 3.62 6.25 9.72
C LEU A 161 3.83 5.97 11.21
N GLU A 162 3.50 6.97 12.02
CA GLU A 162 3.57 6.92 13.47
C GLU A 162 2.16 6.85 14.05
N VAL A 163 1.92 5.92 14.99
CA VAL A 163 0.58 5.69 15.53
C VAL A 163 0.62 5.65 17.06
N ALA A 164 -0.31 6.39 17.68
CA ALA A 164 -0.57 6.32 19.11
C ALA A 164 -1.16 4.94 19.44
N SER A 165 -0.47 4.21 20.30
CA SER A 165 -0.75 2.78 20.50
C SER A 165 -2.14 2.52 21.08
N ALA A 166 -2.67 3.42 21.91
CA ALA A 166 -3.98 3.25 22.54
C ALA A 166 -5.16 3.52 21.61
N SER A 167 -5.07 4.55 20.76
CA SER A 167 -6.22 5.11 20.04
C SER A 167 -6.22 4.85 18.53
N GLY A 168 -5.08 4.47 17.94
CA GLY A 168 -4.95 4.34 16.49
C GLY A 168 -4.79 5.68 15.76
N ARG A 169 -4.89 6.83 16.46
CA ARG A 169 -4.59 8.13 15.86
C ARG A 169 -3.12 8.19 15.47
N GLY A 170 -2.84 8.71 14.29
CA GLY A 170 -1.49 8.69 13.73
C GLY A 170 -1.11 9.97 13.00
N VAL A 171 0.18 10.01 12.70
CA VAL A 171 0.83 11.03 11.89
C VAL A 171 1.52 10.32 10.74
N LEU A 172 1.16 10.69 9.52
CA LEU A 172 1.86 10.25 8.32
C LEU A 172 2.79 11.37 7.86
N VAL A 173 4.08 11.08 7.85
CA VAL A 173 5.15 11.94 7.38
C VAL A 173 5.52 11.48 5.98
N THR A 174 5.51 12.38 4.99
CA THR A 174 5.86 12.04 3.61
C THR A 174 6.81 13.04 2.98
N THR A 175 7.50 12.57 1.95
CA THR A 175 8.08 13.42 0.93
C THR A 175 7.59 13.01 -0.45
N ALA A 176 7.59 13.95 -1.39
CA ALA A 176 7.28 13.70 -2.80
C ALA A 176 8.12 14.62 -3.68
N PRO A 177 8.43 14.24 -4.93
CA PRO A 177 9.02 15.18 -5.88
C PRO A 177 8.08 16.38 -6.10
N ASP A 178 8.66 17.55 -6.34
CA ASP A 178 7.89 18.69 -6.86
C ASP A 178 7.46 18.43 -8.32
N ASP A 179 6.55 19.25 -8.84
CA ASP A 179 6.01 19.10 -10.20
C ASP A 179 7.10 19.13 -11.29
N ALA A 180 8.23 19.78 -10.99
CA ALA A 180 9.38 19.89 -11.89
C ALA A 180 10.40 18.76 -11.71
N TYR A 181 10.23 17.87 -10.74
CA TYR A 181 11.18 16.82 -10.34
C TYR A 181 12.59 17.35 -10.04
N ARG A 182 12.68 18.57 -9.50
CA ARG A 182 13.93 19.26 -9.13
C ARG A 182 14.16 19.32 -7.63
N ALA A 183 13.09 19.25 -6.84
CA ALA A 183 13.14 19.38 -5.41
C ALA A 183 12.24 18.34 -4.73
N VAL A 184 12.42 18.24 -3.42
CA VAL A 184 11.59 17.41 -2.56
C VAL A 184 10.61 18.32 -1.81
N THR A 185 9.34 17.96 -1.89
CA THR A 185 8.29 18.54 -1.04
C THR A 185 8.16 17.70 0.22
N HIS A 186 7.92 18.36 1.35
CA HIS A 186 7.75 17.72 2.65
C HIS A 186 6.33 17.96 3.14
N ALA A 187 5.69 16.93 3.68
CA ALA A 187 4.35 17.06 4.21
C ALA A 187 4.14 16.18 5.45
N VAL A 188 3.24 16.63 6.31
CA VAL A 188 2.76 15.86 7.46
C VAL A 188 1.25 15.91 7.48
N ARG A 189 0.59 14.76 7.63
CA ARG A 189 -0.86 14.69 7.76
C ARG A 189 -1.28 13.84 8.95
N ARG A 190 -2.48 14.12 9.47
CA ARG A 190 -3.12 13.25 10.46
C ARG A 190 -3.84 12.11 9.77
N VAL A 191 -3.83 10.95 10.41
CA VAL A 191 -4.51 9.74 9.91
C VAL A 191 -5.09 8.96 11.07
N LEU A 192 -6.00 8.05 10.76
CA LEU A 192 -6.50 7.05 11.70
C LEU A 192 -6.12 5.66 11.21
N LEU A 193 -5.46 4.88 12.05
CA LEU A 193 -5.27 3.45 11.83
C LEU A 193 -6.44 2.70 12.47
N ASP A 194 -7.21 1.98 11.66
CA ASP A 194 -8.20 1.04 12.16
C ASP A 194 -7.49 -0.10 12.91
N LEU A 195 -7.79 -0.23 14.19
CA LEU A 195 -7.14 -1.18 15.09
C LEU A 195 -7.59 -2.64 14.88
N GLY A 196 -8.70 -2.87 14.18
CA GLY A 196 -9.22 -4.18 13.81
C GLY A 196 -8.74 -4.64 12.44
N THR A 197 -8.59 -3.72 11.47
CA THR A 197 -8.24 -4.08 10.08
C THR A 197 -6.79 -3.75 9.71
N GLY A 198 -6.18 -2.73 10.33
CA GLY A 198 -4.87 -2.21 9.97
C GLY A 198 -4.89 -1.25 8.79
N GLU A 199 -6.06 -0.86 8.31
CA GLU A 199 -6.23 0.14 7.26
C GLU A 199 -5.97 1.55 7.78
N VAL A 200 -5.47 2.40 6.90
CA VAL A 200 -5.14 3.80 7.21
C VAL A 200 -6.18 4.68 6.53
N GLU A 201 -6.95 5.38 7.34
CA GLU A 201 -7.99 6.31 6.92
C GLU A 201 -7.51 7.75 7.12
N GLU A 202 -8.09 8.67 6.35
CA GLU A 202 -7.90 10.09 6.58
C GLU A 202 -8.58 10.50 7.88
N ASP A 203 -7.94 11.39 8.65
CA ASP A 203 -8.55 11.93 9.86
C ASP A 203 -9.73 12.83 9.44
N PRO A 204 -10.98 12.51 9.79
CA PRO A 204 -12.15 13.26 9.34
C PRO A 204 -12.16 14.70 9.88
N ASP A 205 -11.44 14.96 10.97
CA ASP A 205 -11.38 16.28 11.59
C ASP A 205 -10.37 17.20 10.88
N GLU A 206 -9.36 16.65 10.21
CA GLU A 206 -8.26 17.41 9.62
C GLU A 206 -7.57 16.60 8.49
N PRO A 207 -8.23 16.45 7.32
CA PRO A 207 -7.78 15.54 6.26
C PRO A 207 -6.57 16.06 5.48
N ASP A 208 -6.36 17.39 5.47
CA ASP A 208 -5.37 18.03 4.61
C ASP A 208 -3.94 17.83 5.13
N ALA A 209 -3.03 17.60 4.19
CA ALA A 209 -1.61 17.55 4.48
C ALA A 209 -1.06 18.96 4.75
N LEU A 210 -0.25 19.09 5.80
CA LEU A 210 0.47 20.31 6.15
C LEU A 210 1.81 20.35 5.41
N PRO A 211 1.98 21.23 4.40
CA PRO A 211 3.25 21.36 3.71
C PRO A 211 4.31 21.96 4.63
N CYS A 212 5.54 21.47 4.50
CA CYS A 212 6.70 21.88 5.29
C CYS A 212 7.81 22.36 4.35
N ALA A 213 8.59 23.35 4.80
CA ALA A 213 9.64 23.95 3.98
C ALA A 213 10.82 22.99 3.74
N ASP A 214 11.12 22.14 4.72
CA ASP A 214 12.25 21.21 4.72
C ASP A 214 11.99 20.04 5.70
N ALA A 215 12.98 19.15 5.82
CA ALA A 215 12.92 17.99 6.71
C ALA A 215 12.83 18.38 8.19
N ASP A 216 13.52 19.41 8.65
CA ASP A 216 13.50 19.82 10.06
C ASP A 216 12.13 20.39 10.46
N ALA A 217 11.56 21.24 9.60
CA ALA A 217 10.20 21.77 9.76
C ALA A 217 9.16 20.65 9.76
N ARG A 218 9.37 19.61 8.94
CA ARG A 218 8.51 18.41 8.90
C ARG A 218 8.56 17.64 10.21
N GLU A 219 9.76 17.38 10.76
CA GLU A 219 9.90 16.69 12.05
C GLU A 219 9.30 17.50 13.21
N ALA A 220 9.50 18.82 13.21
CA ALA A 220 8.90 19.71 14.20
C ALA A 220 7.36 19.69 14.13
N THR A 221 6.80 19.69 12.91
CA THR A 221 5.36 19.60 12.67
C THR A 221 4.80 18.25 13.16
N ALA A 222 5.47 17.15 12.85
CA ALA A 222 5.09 15.82 13.33
C ALA A 222 5.11 15.74 14.87
N ALA A 223 6.14 16.28 15.53
CA ALA A 223 6.21 16.36 16.99
C ALA A 223 5.07 17.19 17.60
N ALA A 224 4.72 18.32 16.99
CA ALA A 224 3.62 19.16 17.45
C ALA A 224 2.26 18.44 17.34
N LEU A 225 2.01 17.75 16.23
CA LEU A 225 0.78 16.98 16.03
C LEU A 225 0.65 15.83 17.02
N ARG A 226 1.73 15.08 17.28
CA ARG A 226 1.75 14.03 18.31
C ARG A 226 1.38 14.57 19.69
N SER A 227 1.94 15.71 20.05
CA SER A 227 1.67 16.35 21.36
C SER A 227 0.20 16.76 21.50
N ARG A 228 -0.42 17.24 20.40
CA ARG A 228 -1.86 17.53 20.37
C ARG A 228 -2.70 16.27 20.51
N ILE A 229 -2.38 15.21 19.76
CA ILE A 229 -3.08 13.92 19.82
C ILE A 229 -3.01 13.31 21.22
N ALA A 230 -1.87 13.41 21.91
CA ALA A 230 -1.70 12.89 23.27
C ALA A 230 -2.43 13.70 24.36
N SER A 231 -2.92 14.90 24.03
CA SER A 231 -3.63 15.77 24.98
C SER A 231 -5.15 15.51 25.02
N PHE A 232 -5.64 14.57 24.21
CA PHE A 232 -7.05 14.13 24.13
C PHE A 232 -7.20 12.68 24.60
#